data_AF-A0A261GE74-F1
#
_entry.id   AF-A0A261GE74-F1
#
_cell.length_a   1.000
_cell.length_b   1.000
_cell.length_c   1.000
_cell.angle_alpha   90.00
_cell.angle_beta   90.00
_cell.angle_gamma   90.00
#
_symmetry.space_group_name_H-M   'P 1'
#
loop_
_entity.id
_entity.type
_entity.pdbx_description
1 polymer ?
#
loop_
_entity_poly.entity_id
_entity_poly.type
_entity_poly.pdbx_seq_one_letter_code
_entity_poly.pdbx_strand_id
1 'polypeptide(L)'
;MAKPGYGKRSAPDQQPRTPHDFALLPARERYIAGFVDHLPDGAAMSVKQLTRQLPLYGQQAIGTSLNALSVAGHLRRVRCPVGTGDETRWAFRTFWSRTARDNAWWTTYLATETAVRTAAPAAVPQQRTA
;
A
#
# COMPACT_ATOMS: atom_id res chain seq x y z
N MET A 1 -14.12 -2.46 5.83
CA MET A 1 -13.06 -3.13 5.04
C MET A 1 -12.89 -2.39 3.72
N ALA A 2 -11.66 -2.27 3.21
CA ALA A 2 -11.46 -1.71 1.88
C ALA A 2 -12.05 -2.66 0.82
N LYS A 3 -12.48 -2.12 -0.33
CA LYS A 3 -13.00 -2.92 -1.46
C LYS A 3 -11.96 -3.97 -1.87
N PRO A 4 -12.35 -5.17 -2.35
CA PRO A 4 -11.41 -6.19 -2.82
C PRO A 4 -10.44 -5.59 -3.84
N GLY A 5 -9.15 -5.61 -3.52
CA GLY A 5 -8.10 -4.99 -4.36
C GLY A 5 -7.57 -3.65 -3.87
N TYR A 6 -8.22 -3.04 -2.89
CA TYR A 6 -7.80 -1.80 -2.26
C TYR A 6 -7.32 -2.09 -0.85
N GLY A 7 -6.19 -1.53 -0.45
CA GLY A 7 -5.75 -1.56 0.95
C GLY A 7 -4.24 -1.74 1.11
N LYS A 8 -3.76 -1.44 2.32
CA LYS A 8 -2.36 -1.63 2.74
C LYS A 8 -1.96 -3.10 2.56
N ARG A 9 -0.82 -3.34 1.93
CA ARG A 9 -0.13 -4.64 1.98
C ARG A 9 1.26 -4.44 2.54
N SER A 10 1.51 -5.03 3.70
CA SER A 10 2.82 -5.03 4.30
C SER A 10 3.75 -5.96 3.51
N ALA A 11 4.93 -5.45 3.13
CA ALA A 11 5.99 -6.25 2.53
C ALA A 11 6.50 -7.32 3.53
N PRO A 12 6.96 -8.49 3.06
CA PRO A 12 7.59 -9.51 3.92
C PRO A 12 8.96 -9.03 4.44
N ASP A 13 9.49 -9.77 5.43
CA ASP A 13 10.83 -9.59 5.99
C ASP A 13 11.09 -8.19 6.55
N GLN A 14 10.10 -7.63 7.25
CA GLN A 14 10.27 -6.36 7.96
C GLN A 14 11.12 -6.56 9.20
N GLN A 15 12.09 -5.68 9.40
CA GLN A 15 12.88 -5.67 10.62
C GLN A 15 11.98 -5.46 11.85
N PRO A 16 12.40 -5.94 13.04
CA PRO A 16 11.73 -5.65 14.29
C PRO A 16 11.46 -4.14 14.43
N ARG A 17 10.31 -3.79 15.03
CA ARG A 17 9.96 -2.38 15.29
C ARG A 17 11.10 -1.71 16.06
N THR A 18 11.68 -0.65 15.50
CA THR A 18 12.62 0.20 16.20
C THR A 18 12.06 1.62 16.33
N PRO A 19 12.38 2.34 17.42
CA PRO A 19 12.01 3.76 17.54
C PRO A 19 12.59 4.64 16.42
N HIS A 20 13.59 4.14 15.69
CA HIS A 20 14.35 4.88 14.69
C HIS A 20 13.89 4.62 13.25
N ASP A 21 12.88 3.76 13.03
CA ASP A 21 12.45 3.35 11.69
C ASP A 21 12.08 4.52 10.77
N PHE A 22 11.66 5.65 11.37
CA PHE A 22 11.25 6.88 10.67
C PHE A 22 12.04 8.11 11.15
N ALA A 23 13.20 7.92 11.79
CA ALA A 23 13.99 9.01 12.36
C ALA A 23 14.52 9.98 11.30
N LEU A 24 14.75 9.51 10.08
CA LEU A 24 15.24 10.34 8.96
C LEU A 24 14.13 11.15 8.28
N LEU A 25 12.86 10.88 8.59
CA LEU A 25 11.72 11.60 8.04
C LEU A 25 11.42 12.87 8.84
N PRO A 26 10.93 13.94 8.18
CA PRO A 26 10.41 15.11 8.89
C PRO A 26 9.22 14.74 9.80
N ALA A 27 8.94 15.57 10.80
CA ALA A 27 8.00 15.24 11.88
C ALA A 27 6.60 14.82 11.38
N ARG A 28 6.09 15.48 10.35
CA ARG A 28 4.78 15.18 9.75
C ARG A 28 4.77 13.80 9.10
N GLU A 29 5.75 13.51 8.27
CA GLU A 29 5.91 12.24 7.57
C GLU A 29 6.12 11.11 8.57
N ARG A 30 6.91 11.34 9.63
CA ARG A 30 7.10 10.39 10.73
C ARG A 30 5.79 10.04 11.44
N TYR A 31 4.97 11.05 11.75
CA TYR A 31 3.66 10.83 12.39
C TYR A 31 2.72 10.02 11.49
N ILE A 32 2.63 10.40 10.21
CA ILE A 32 1.80 9.70 9.23
C ILE A 32 2.32 8.28 8.99
N ALA A 33 3.65 8.08 8.93
CA ALA A 33 4.27 6.76 8.78
C ALA A 33 3.96 5.85 9.97
N GLY A 34 4.07 6.36 11.20
CA GLY A 34 3.70 5.60 12.40
C GLY A 34 2.23 5.19 12.38
N PHE A 35 1.34 6.13 12.01
CA PHE A 35 -0.08 5.81 11.87
C PHE A 35 -0.33 4.72 10.82
N VAL A 36 0.29 4.87 9.63
CA VAL A 36 0.20 3.90 8.55
C VAL A 36 0.78 2.55 8.96
N ASP A 37 1.86 2.50 9.73
CA ASP A 37 2.48 1.27 10.22
C ASP A 37 1.54 0.45 11.11
N HIS A 38 0.74 1.12 11.94
CA HIS A 38 -0.25 0.48 12.80
C HIS A 38 -1.54 0.04 12.09
N LEU A 39 -1.79 0.50 10.85
CA LEU A 39 -2.96 0.05 10.10
C LEU A 39 -2.89 -1.46 9.79
N PRO A 40 -3.99 -2.21 9.95
CA PRO A 40 -4.03 -3.62 9.59
C PRO A 40 -3.89 -3.79 8.07
N ASP A 41 -3.37 -4.93 7.64
CA ASP A 41 -3.35 -5.28 6.23
C ASP A 41 -4.78 -5.31 5.66
N GLY A 42 -4.96 -4.76 4.47
CA GLY A 42 -6.27 -4.54 3.86
C GLY A 42 -7.00 -3.27 4.32
N ALA A 43 -6.43 -2.46 5.22
CA ALA A 43 -6.99 -1.16 5.57
C ALA A 43 -6.97 -0.18 4.39
N ALA A 44 -8.01 0.63 4.26
CA ALA A 44 -8.13 1.61 3.17
C ALA A 44 -7.14 2.77 3.35
N MET A 45 -6.00 2.70 2.66
CA MET A 45 -4.97 3.74 2.69
C MET A 45 -5.19 4.77 1.57
N SER A 46 -6.26 5.57 1.68
CA SER A 46 -6.48 6.71 0.78
C SER A 46 -6.34 8.03 1.51
N VAL A 47 -5.96 9.10 0.80
CA VAL A 47 -5.82 10.45 1.38
C VAL A 47 -7.07 10.86 2.15
N LYS A 48 -8.26 10.61 1.57
CA LYS A 48 -9.55 10.92 2.20
C LYS A 48 -9.79 10.13 3.49
N GLN A 49 -9.37 8.88 3.56
CA GLN A 49 -9.50 8.07 4.79
C GLN A 49 -8.51 8.52 5.86
N LEU A 50 -7.25 8.75 5.47
CA LEU A 50 -6.22 9.23 6.39
C LEU A 50 -6.58 10.61 6.97
N THR A 51 -7.16 11.52 6.16
CA THR A 51 -7.56 12.86 6.63
C THR A 51 -8.63 12.77 7.72
N ARG A 52 -9.53 11.78 7.65
CA ARG A 52 -10.55 11.57 8.69
C ARG A 52 -9.96 11.08 10.01
N GLN A 53 -8.85 10.35 9.95
CA GLN A 53 -8.19 9.77 11.12
C GLN A 53 -7.07 10.67 11.67
N LEU A 54 -6.58 11.61 10.85
CA LEU A 54 -5.50 12.55 11.18
C LEU A 54 -6.01 13.99 10.99
N PRO A 55 -6.90 14.48 11.87
CA PRO A 55 -7.50 15.82 11.72
C PRO A 55 -6.46 16.95 11.82
N LEU A 56 -5.27 16.66 12.36
CA LEU A 56 -4.13 17.57 12.42
C LEU A 56 -3.58 17.95 11.03
N TYR A 57 -3.83 17.13 10.00
CA TYR A 57 -3.30 17.35 8.66
C TYR A 57 -4.40 17.34 7.60
N GLY A 58 -4.46 18.40 6.80
CA GLY A 58 -5.37 18.47 5.65
C GLY A 58 -5.02 17.48 4.54
N GLN A 59 -5.94 17.30 3.58
CA GLN A 59 -5.78 16.36 2.46
C GLN A 59 -4.47 16.58 1.68
N GLN A 60 -4.09 17.84 1.45
CA GLN A 60 -2.83 18.17 0.76
C GLN A 60 -1.60 17.73 1.56
N ALA A 61 -1.56 18.02 2.86
CA ALA A 61 -0.45 17.62 3.72
C ALA A 61 -0.27 16.10 3.75
N ILE A 62 -1.38 15.36 3.79
CA ILE A 62 -1.36 13.89 3.71
C ILE A 62 -0.88 13.43 2.33
N GLY A 63 -1.38 14.03 1.25
CA GLY A 63 -0.92 13.72 -0.11
C GLY A 63 0.58 13.90 -0.28
N THR A 64 1.12 15.04 0.15
CA THR A 64 2.55 15.35 0.14
C THR A 64 3.34 14.35 0.97
N SER A 65 2.85 14.00 2.16
CA SER A 65 3.56 13.07 3.04
C SER A 65 3.59 11.65 2.46
N LEU A 66 2.50 11.19 1.84
CA LEU A 66 2.49 9.90 1.14
C LEU A 66 3.47 9.88 -0.04
N ASN A 67 3.63 11.00 -0.75
CA ASN A 67 4.63 11.12 -1.80
C ASN A 67 6.05 11.07 -1.23
N ALA A 68 6.32 11.79 -0.14
CA ALA A 68 7.61 11.76 0.55
C ALA A 68 7.96 10.36 1.06
N LEU A 69 6.98 9.63 1.63
CA LEU A 69 7.14 8.23 2.04
C LEU A 69 7.43 7.31 0.85
N SER A 70 6.89 7.62 -0.33
CA SER A 70 7.19 6.86 -1.54
C SER A 70 8.61 7.12 -2.04
N VAL A 71 9.06 8.38 -2.02
CA VAL A 71 10.44 8.74 -2.37
C VAL A 71 11.44 8.15 -1.38
N ALA A 72 11.11 8.12 -0.08
CA ALA A 72 11.92 7.50 0.96
C ALA A 72 11.89 5.95 0.90
N GLY A 73 11.13 5.35 -0.02
CA GLY A 73 11.14 3.90 -0.21
C GLY A 73 10.29 3.09 0.78
N HIS A 74 9.45 3.75 1.59
CA HIS A 74 8.52 3.08 2.51
C HIS A 74 7.19 2.71 1.85
N LEU A 75 6.82 3.43 0.78
CA LEU A 75 5.54 3.28 0.10
C LEU A 75 5.72 3.05 -1.39
N ARG A 76 5.02 2.06 -1.95
CA ARG A 76 4.94 1.86 -3.40
C ARG A 76 3.50 1.70 -3.84
N ARG A 77 3.08 2.50 -4.83
CA ARG A 77 1.73 2.43 -5.40
C ARG A 77 1.83 1.92 -6.81
N VAL A 78 1.13 0.83 -7.10
CA VAL A 78 1.15 0.18 -8.41
C VAL A 78 -0.27 0.01 -8.90
N ARG A 79 -0.47 0.32 -10.18
CA ARG A 79 -1.72 0.06 -10.87
C ARG A 79 -1.66 -1.37 -11.39
N CYS A 80 -2.50 -2.25 -10.84
CA CYS A 80 -2.59 -3.63 -11.28
C CYS A 80 -3.89 -3.84 -12.05
N PRO A 81 -3.87 -4.57 -13.18
CA PRO A 81 -5.10 -5.07 -13.77
C PRO A 81 -5.75 -6.06 -12.80
N VAL A 82 -7.06 -5.93 -12.63
CA VAL A 82 -7.93 -6.76 -11.81
C VAL A 82 -9.12 -7.12 -12.69
N GLY A 83 -9.13 -8.35 -13.18
CA GLY A 83 -10.17 -8.86 -14.06
C GLY A 83 -9.77 -10.21 -14.62
N THR A 84 -10.77 -11.03 -14.96
CA THR A 84 -10.64 -12.30 -15.68
C THR A 84 -11.48 -12.16 -16.96
N GLY A 85 -10.84 -12.24 -18.14
CA GLY A 85 -11.51 -12.06 -19.43
C GLY A 85 -11.59 -10.60 -19.90
N ASP A 86 -12.66 -10.26 -20.64
CA ASP A 86 -12.79 -9.00 -21.40
C ASP A 86 -13.00 -7.72 -20.54
N GLU A 87 -13.28 -7.83 -19.24
CA GLU A 87 -13.36 -6.67 -18.34
C GLU A 87 -12.06 -6.46 -17.54
N THR A 88 -11.08 -5.78 -18.13
CA THR A 88 -9.89 -5.32 -17.39
C THR A 88 -10.23 -4.09 -16.54
N ARG A 89 -10.47 -4.29 -15.23
CA ARG A 89 -10.57 -3.17 -14.29
C ARG A 89 -9.20 -2.85 -13.72
N TRP A 90 -8.86 -1.58 -13.59
CA TRP A 90 -7.59 -1.20 -12.98
C TRP A 90 -7.78 -0.86 -11.50
N ALA A 91 -7.03 -1.51 -10.63
CA ALA A 91 -7.00 -1.17 -9.21
C ALA A 91 -5.63 -0.62 -8.81
N PHE A 92 -5.64 0.43 -7.99
CA PHE A 92 -4.41 0.90 -7.33
C PHE A 92 -4.18 0.10 -6.06
N ARG A 93 -3.04 -0.59 -6.01
CA ARG A 93 -2.56 -1.29 -4.83
C ARG A 93 -1.46 -0.47 -4.18
N THR A 94 -1.48 -0.43 -2.85
CA THR A 94 -0.51 0.30 -2.06
C THR A 94 0.25 -0.69 -1.19
N PHE A 95 1.55 -0.79 -1.43
CA PHE A 95 2.48 -1.62 -0.66
C PHE A 95 3.21 -0.73 0.34
N TRP A 96 3.34 -1.24 1.56
CA TRP A 96 3.98 -0.58 2.69
C TRP A 96 5.15 -1.42 3.19
N SER A 97 6.29 -0.77 3.44
CA SER A 97 7.43 -1.37 4.11
C SER A 97 7.91 -0.41 5.19
N ARG A 98 8.03 -0.92 6.43
CA ARG A 98 8.61 -0.13 7.52
C ARG A 98 10.07 0.19 7.25
N THR A 99 10.83 -0.77 6.74
CA THR A 99 12.19 -0.56 6.26
C THR A 99 12.16 0.14 4.91
N ALA A 100 12.94 1.21 4.74
CA ALA A 100 13.12 1.86 3.45
C ALA A 100 13.72 0.86 2.45
N ARG A 101 13.03 0.65 1.32
CA ARG A 101 13.50 -0.22 0.22
C ARG A 101 13.79 0.63 -1.00
N ASP A 102 14.89 0.33 -1.67
CA ASP A 102 15.24 1.01 -2.92
C ASP A 102 14.32 0.60 -4.08
N ASN A 103 14.46 1.29 -5.20
CA ASN A 103 13.65 1.03 -6.39
C ASN A 103 13.91 -0.37 -6.99
N ALA A 104 15.13 -0.91 -6.88
CA ALA A 104 15.49 -2.20 -7.45
C ALA A 104 14.77 -3.32 -6.69
N TRP A 105 14.80 -3.28 -5.36
CA TRP A 105 14.08 -4.17 -4.47
C TRP A 105 12.57 -4.09 -4.74
N TRP A 106 12.00 -2.88 -4.80
CA TRP A 106 10.58 -2.69 -5.11
C TRP A 106 10.22 -3.30 -6.46
N THR A 107 11.06 -3.13 -7.48
CA THR A 107 10.81 -3.66 -8.83
C THR A 107 10.79 -5.17 -8.82
N THR A 108 11.78 -5.82 -8.18
CA THR A 108 11.82 -7.28 -8.03
C THR A 108 10.62 -7.80 -7.27
N TYR A 109 10.30 -7.20 -6.12
CA TYR A 109 9.15 -7.61 -5.30
C TYR A 109 7.82 -7.50 -6.07
N LEU A 110 7.63 -6.40 -6.81
CA LEU A 110 6.42 -6.18 -7.61
C LEU A 110 6.32 -7.13 -8.81
N ALA A 111 7.45 -7.49 -9.42
CA ALA A 111 7.49 -8.49 -10.48
C ALA A 111 7.08 -9.86 -9.93
N THR A 112 7.59 -10.26 -8.76
CA THR A 112 7.18 -11.49 -8.06
C THR A 112 5.69 -11.46 -7.69
N GLU A 113 5.19 -10.36 -7.09
CA GLU A 113 3.77 -10.20 -6.76
C GLU A 113 2.87 -10.29 -8.01
N THR A 114 3.33 -9.77 -9.14
CA THR A 114 2.61 -9.86 -10.43
C THR A 114 2.62 -11.30 -10.94
N ALA A 115 3.78 -11.97 -10.94
CA ALA A 115 3.93 -13.34 -11.38
C ALA A 115 3.10 -14.33 -10.54
N VAL A 116 3.11 -14.19 -9.20
CA VAL A 116 2.28 -15.01 -8.29
C VAL A 116 0.79 -14.86 -8.61
N ARG A 117 0.34 -13.67 -9.00
CA ARG A 117 -1.07 -13.43 -9.38
C ARG A 117 -1.41 -14.04 -10.73
N THR A 118 -0.51 -13.94 -11.70
CA THR A 118 -0.70 -14.57 -13.01
C THR A 118 -0.68 -16.10 -12.88
N ALA A 119 0.12 -16.64 -11.96
CA ALA A 119 0.22 -18.07 -11.70
C ALA A 119 -0.89 -18.61 -10.77
N ALA A 120 -1.50 -17.78 -9.93
CA ALA A 120 -2.64 -18.18 -9.11
C ALA A 120 -3.81 -18.52 -10.03
N PRO A 121 -4.31 -19.78 -10.03
CA PRO A 121 -5.43 -20.15 -10.86
C PRO A 121 -6.61 -19.25 -10.49
N ALA A 122 -7.24 -18.68 -11.53
CA ALA A 122 -8.44 -17.87 -11.40
C ALA A 122 -9.41 -18.60 -10.47
N ALA A 123 -9.59 -18.07 -9.25
CA ALA A 123 -10.67 -18.52 -8.40
C ALA A 123 -11.96 -18.22 -9.16
N VAL A 124 -12.53 -19.29 -9.70
CA VAL A 124 -13.79 -19.33 -10.44
C VAL A 124 -14.81 -18.39 -9.79
N PRO A 125 -15.36 -17.40 -10.52
CA PRO A 125 -16.48 -16.64 -10.01
C PRO A 125 -17.65 -17.63 -9.88
N GLN A 126 -17.94 -18.04 -8.64
CA GLN A 126 -19.11 -18.84 -8.32
C GLN A 126 -20.33 -17.99 -8.65
N GLN A 127 -20.95 -18.31 -9.79
CA GLN A 127 -22.19 -17.75 -10.29
C GLN A 127 -23.25 -17.91 -9.20
N ARG A 128 -23.81 -16.80 -8.69
CA ARG A 128 -25.07 -16.83 -7.96
C ARG A 128 -26.20 -16.71 -8.98
N THR A 129 -26.75 -17.86 -9.34
CA THR A 129 -28.10 -18.03 -9.87
C THR A 129 -29.13 -17.39 -8.93
N ALA A 130 -30.03 -16.59 -9.51
CA ALA A 130 -31.42 -16.44 -9.10
C ALA A 130 -32.22 -15.95 -10.31
#